data_AF-A0A8T5AP11-F1
#
_entry.id   AF-A0A8T5AP11-F1
#
_cell.length_a   1.000
_cell.length_b   1.000
_cell.length_c   1.000
_cell.angle_alpha   90.00
_cell.angle_beta   90.00
_cell.angle_gamma   90.00
#
_symmetry.space_group_name_H-M   'P 1'
#
loop_
_entity.id
_entity.type
_entity.pdbx_description
1 polymer ?
#
loop_
_entity_poly.entity_id
_entity_poly.type
_entity_poly.pdbx_seq_one_letter_code
_entity_poly.pdbx_strand_id
1 'polypeptide(L)'
;MGIQIKPSGIVYWFRFFLAILAGASSYILHLKGVQGISVMMLLYIVSYYVVRYGLRYGEAELKGRNKAVMIGIGTYIFVWAATWILLYTLNPYPLD
;
A
#
# COMPACT_ATOMS: atom_id res chain seq x y z
N MET A 1 -17.65 -16.08 20.39
CA MET A 1 -17.82 -14.95 19.44
C MET A 1 -16.71 -15.06 18.40
N GLY A 2 -16.94 -15.77 17.30
CA GLY A 2 -15.93 -15.92 16.26
C GLY A 2 -15.78 -14.59 15.53
N ILE A 3 -14.61 -13.96 15.60
CA ILE A 3 -14.34 -12.74 14.84
C ILE A 3 -14.36 -13.14 13.36
N GLN A 4 -15.50 -12.95 12.68
CA GLN A 4 -15.55 -13.06 11.23
C GLN A 4 -14.81 -11.87 10.64
N ILE A 5 -13.48 -11.97 10.57
CA ILE A 5 -12.68 -10.97 9.86
C ILE A 5 -13.02 -11.11 8.39
N LYS A 6 -13.76 -10.12 7.86
CA LYS A 6 -14.08 -10.07 6.44
C LYS A 6 -12.75 -10.07 5.65
N PRO A 7 -12.60 -10.92 4.61
CA PRO A 7 -11.42 -10.94 3.74
C PRO A 7 -11.01 -9.56 3.22
N SER A 8 -12.01 -8.70 2.96
CA SER A 8 -11.80 -7.31 2.55
C SER A 8 -11.06 -6.45 3.59
N GLY A 9 -11.24 -6.72 4.88
CA GLY A 9 -10.56 -6.00 5.97
C GLY A 9 -9.08 -6.35 6.04
N ILE A 10 -8.72 -7.62 5.84
CA ILE A 10 -7.32 -8.07 5.81
C ILE A 10 -6.59 -7.40 4.64
N VAL A 11 -7.19 -7.37 3.46
CA VAL A 11 -6.62 -6.70 2.27
C VAL A 11 -6.42 -5.20 2.52
N TYR A 12 -7.36 -4.55 3.21
CA TYR A 12 -7.27 -3.14 3.54
C TYR A 12 -6.09 -2.84 4.47
N TRP A 13 -5.98 -3.57 5.58
CA TRP A 13 -4.88 -3.41 6.54
C TRP A 13 -3.53 -3.77 5.92
N PHE A 14 -3.47 -4.83 5.11
CA PHE A 14 -2.26 -5.19 4.38
C PHE A 14 -1.79 -4.06 3.48
N ARG A 15 -2.69 -3.49 2.66
CA ARG A 15 -2.37 -2.34 1.79
C ARG A 15 -1.98 -1.11 2.61
N PHE A 16 -2.60 -0.88 3.76
CA PHE A 16 -2.23 0.23 4.65
C PHE A 16 -0.77 0.13 5.11
N PHE A 17 -0.34 -1.01 5.65
CA PHE A 17 1.06 -1.21 6.05
C PHE A 17 2.01 -1.15 4.87
N LEU A 18 1.61 -1.69 3.71
CA LEU A 18 2.42 -1.68 2.51
C LEU A 18 2.62 -0.25 1.96
N ALA A 19 1.62 0.62 2.11
CA ALA A 19 1.71 2.04 1.77
C ALA A 19 2.70 2.79 2.66
N ILE A 20 2.68 2.52 3.97
CA ILE A 20 3.65 3.07 4.92
C ILE A 20 5.06 2.63 4.55
N LEU A 21 5.27 1.34 4.27
CA LEU A 21 6.57 0.82 3.82
C LEU A 21 7.01 1.46 2.49
N ALA A 22 6.08 1.68 1.55
CA ALA A 22 6.36 2.37 0.30
C ALA A 22 6.80 3.83 0.53
N GLY A 23 6.13 4.55 1.43
CA GLY A 23 6.45 5.94 1.75
C GLY A 23 7.79 6.06 2.47
N ALA A 24 8.02 5.18 3.46
CA ALA A 24 9.27 5.11 4.21
C ALA A 24 10.46 4.72 3.32
N SER A 25 10.32 3.71 2.46
CA SER A 25 11.37 3.34 1.51
C SER A 25 11.68 4.46 0.52
N SER A 26 10.67 5.17 0.02
CA SER A 26 10.86 6.34 -0.86
C SER A 26 11.64 7.46 -0.17
N TYR A 27 11.46 7.62 1.14
CA TYR A 27 12.22 8.57 1.95
C TYR A 27 13.65 8.09 2.22
N ILE A 28 13.84 6.83 2.67
CA ILE A 28 15.17 6.24 2.97
C ILE A 28 16.07 6.22 1.72
N LEU A 29 15.50 5.96 0.54
CA LEU A 29 16.22 5.97 -0.73
C LEU A 29 16.40 7.38 -1.31
N HIS A 30 15.93 8.42 -0.61
CA HIS A 30 15.95 9.82 -1.03
C HIS A 30 15.32 10.03 -2.44
N LEU A 31 14.31 9.22 -2.77
CA LEU A 31 13.64 9.27 -4.06
C LEU A 31 12.74 10.49 -4.11
N LYS A 32 12.97 11.35 -5.12
CA LYS A 32 12.19 12.58 -5.34
C LYS A 32 11.39 12.49 -6.63
N GLY A 33 10.23 13.15 -6.63
CA GLY A 33 9.37 13.26 -7.81
C GLY A 33 8.95 11.90 -8.40
N VAL A 34 9.28 11.68 -9.68
CA VAL A 34 8.85 10.50 -10.45
C VAL A 34 9.32 9.18 -9.84
N GLN A 35 10.52 9.15 -9.25
CA GLN A 35 11.08 7.92 -8.70
C GLN A 35 10.25 7.36 -7.52
N GLY A 36 9.74 8.24 -6.64
CA GLY A 36 8.86 7.84 -5.54
C GLY A 36 7.52 7.28 -6.05
N ILE A 37 6.99 7.87 -7.13
CA ILE A 37 5.76 7.39 -7.79
C ILE A 37 6.00 6.00 -8.41
N SER A 38 7.16 5.77 -9.03
CA SER A 38 7.51 4.46 -9.59
C SER A 38 7.59 3.39 -8.51
N VAL A 39 8.17 3.69 -7.34
CA VAL A 39 8.22 2.75 -6.20
C VAL A 39 6.83 2.47 -5.64
N MET A 40 6.02 3.51 -5.47
CA MET A 40 4.62 3.37 -5.07
C MET A 40 3.87 2.41 -6.00
N MET A 41 4.03 2.59 -7.31
CA MET A 41 3.36 1.79 -8.33
C MET A 41 3.84 0.34 -8.35
N LEU A 42 5.16 0.11 -8.28
CA LEU A 42 5.75 -1.22 -8.19
C LEU A 42 5.24 -1.98 -6.97
N LEU A 43 5.26 -1.35 -5.80
CA LEU A 43 4.77 -1.97 -4.56
C LEU A 43 3.26 -2.23 -4.60
N TYR A 44 2.49 -1.39 -5.27
CA TYR A 44 1.07 -1.64 -5.49
C TYR A 44 0.83 -2.88 -6.35
N ILE A 45 1.59 -3.05 -7.44
CA ILE A 45 1.56 -4.25 -8.29
C ILE A 45 1.93 -5.48 -7.46
N VAL A 46 3.00 -5.41 -6.66
CA VAL A 46 3.37 -6.50 -5.75
C VAL A 46 2.23 -6.83 -4.78
N SER A 47 1.56 -5.81 -4.23
CA SER A 47 0.39 -6.02 -3.35
C SER A 47 -0.71 -6.82 -4.05
N TYR A 48 -0.95 -6.55 -5.33
CA TYR A 48 -1.94 -7.26 -6.13
C TYR A 48 -1.57 -8.74 -6.29
N TYR A 49 -0.31 -9.04 -6.60
CA TYR A 49 0.18 -10.42 -6.69
C TYR A 49 0.11 -11.13 -5.35
N VAL A 50 0.47 -10.48 -4.24
CA VAL A 50 0.39 -11.08 -2.89
C VAL A 50 -1.06 -11.40 -2.51
N VAL A 51 -2.00 -10.49 -2.78
CA VAL A 51 -3.43 -10.73 -2.51
C VAL A 51 -3.97 -11.88 -3.37
N ARG A 52 -3.59 -11.93 -4.65
CA ARG A 52 -4.10 -12.93 -5.60
C ARG A 52 -3.48 -14.31 -5.41
N TYR A 53 -2.17 -14.39 -5.23
CA TYR A 53 -1.42 -15.65 -5.18
C TYR A 53 -1.08 -16.08 -3.75
N GLY A 54 -0.74 -15.15 -2.86
CA GLY A 54 -0.37 -15.45 -1.47
C GLY A 54 -1.58 -15.73 -0.59
N LEU A 55 -2.54 -14.79 -0.58
CA LEU A 55 -3.76 -14.92 0.23
C LEU A 55 -4.83 -15.80 -0.43
N ARG A 56 -4.64 -16.18 -1.70
CA ARG A 56 -5.57 -16.98 -2.52
C ARG A 56 -7.02 -16.47 -2.50
N TYR A 57 -7.24 -15.19 -2.18
CA TYR A 57 -8.56 -14.59 -2.15
C TYR A 57 -9.12 -14.54 -3.57
N GLY A 58 -9.92 -15.54 -3.92
CA GLY A 58 -10.51 -15.73 -5.24
C GLY A 58 -11.78 -14.89 -5.44
N GLU A 59 -12.34 -14.98 -6.65
CA GLU A 59 -13.57 -14.27 -7.03
C GLU A 59 -14.76 -14.60 -6.10
N ALA A 60 -14.77 -15.82 -5.55
CA ALA A 60 -15.79 -16.31 -4.63
C ALA A 60 -15.75 -15.64 -3.25
N GLU A 61 -14.57 -15.31 -2.72
CA GLU A 61 -14.44 -14.69 -1.39
C GLU A 61 -14.55 -13.16 -1.44
N LEU A 62 -14.09 -12.53 -2.53
CA LEU A 62 -14.09 -11.07 -2.68
C LEU A 62 -15.32 -10.52 -3.45
N LYS A 63 -16.29 -11.37 -3.79
CA LYS A 63 -17.50 -11.03 -4.57
C LYS A 63 -17.14 -10.26 -5.86
N GLY A 64 -16.22 -10.82 -6.65
CA GLY A 64 -15.88 -10.34 -8.00
C GLY A 64 -14.43 -9.86 -8.19
N ARG A 65 -13.87 -10.17 -9.37
CA ARG A 65 -12.47 -9.94 -9.78
C ARG A 65 -11.98 -8.50 -9.59
N ASN A 66 -12.84 -7.52 -9.86
CA ASN A 66 -12.48 -6.10 -9.79
C ASN A 66 -12.45 -5.54 -8.36
N LYS A 67 -13.17 -6.17 -7.42
CA LYS A 67 -13.19 -5.72 -6.02
C LYS A 67 -11.81 -5.91 -5.37
N ALA A 68 -11.12 -7.00 -5.68
CA ALA A 68 -9.76 -7.25 -5.20
C ALA A 68 -8.77 -6.14 -5.54
N VAL A 69 -8.94 -5.49 -6.70
CA VAL A 69 -8.10 -4.36 -7.16
C VAL A 69 -8.57 -3.05 -6.52
N MET A 70 -9.87 -2.76 -6.58
CA MET A 70 -10.41 -1.48 -6.13
C MET A 70 -10.43 -1.29 -4.60
N ILE A 71 -10.46 -2.38 -3.81
CA ILE A 71 -10.52 -2.28 -2.35
C ILE A 71 -9.24 -1.63 -1.80
N GLY A 72 -9.33 -0.43 -1.25
CA GLY A 72 -8.20 0.20 -0.56
C GLY A 72 -7.10 0.78 -1.47
N ILE A 73 -7.36 0.95 -2.78
CA ILE A 73 -6.43 1.69 -3.67
C ILE A 73 -6.29 3.15 -3.23
N GLY A 74 -7.41 3.80 -2.90
CA GLY A 74 -7.41 5.18 -2.41
C GLY A 74 -6.61 5.29 -1.12
N THR A 75 -6.90 4.44 -0.14
CA THR A 75 -6.15 4.37 1.13
C THR A 75 -4.66 4.17 0.90
N TYR A 76 -4.27 3.26 0.01
CA TYR A 76 -2.87 3.03 -0.29
C TYR A 76 -2.18 4.30 -0.80
N ILE A 77 -2.77 4.98 -1.78
CA ILE A 77 -2.20 6.22 -2.35
C ILE A 77 -2.15 7.33 -1.30
N PHE A 78 -3.24 7.54 -0.55
CA PHE A 78 -3.30 8.58 0.48
C PHE A 78 -2.32 8.34 1.62
N VAL A 79 -2.20 7.10 2.11
CA VAL A 79 -1.28 6.74 3.20
C VAL A 79 0.16 6.84 2.73
N TRP A 80 0.48 6.35 1.53
CA TRP A 80 1.80 6.51 0.93
C TRP A 80 2.18 7.99 0.83
N ALA A 81 1.31 8.81 0.24
CA ALA A 81 1.55 10.24 0.08
C ALA A 81 1.69 10.94 1.44
N ALA A 82 0.81 10.64 2.40
CA ALA A 82 0.88 11.19 3.74
C ALA A 82 2.19 10.80 4.44
N THR A 83 2.58 9.52 4.43
CA THR A 83 3.85 9.06 5.01
C THR A 83 5.05 9.73 4.33
N TRP A 84 5.06 9.77 3.01
CA TRP A 84 6.15 10.37 2.24
C TRP A 84 6.28 11.88 2.51
N ILE A 85 5.18 12.63 2.44
CA ILE A 85 5.15 14.07 2.74
C ILE A 85 5.54 14.32 4.19
N LEU A 86 5.00 13.56 5.15
CA LEU A 86 5.33 13.72 6.56
C LEU A 86 6.81 13.49 6.84
N LEU A 87 7.42 12.44 6.27
CA LEU A 87 8.84 12.16 6.47
C LEU A 87 9.73 13.26 5.89
N TYR A 88 9.44 13.75 4.69
CA TYR A 88 10.18 14.87 4.09
C TYR A 88 9.92 16.21 4.80
N THR A 89 8.73 16.41 5.35
CA THR A 89 8.37 17.62 6.11
C THR A 89 9.01 17.63 7.50
N LEU A 90 9.03 16.48 8.18
CA LEU A 90 9.63 16.33 9.51
C LEU A 90 11.14 16.34 9.45
N ASN A 91 11.74 15.92 8.33
CA ASN A 91 13.17 16.01 8.12
C ASN A 91 13.53 16.87 6.89
N PRO A 92 13.39 18.20 6.98
CA PRO A 92 13.79 19.10 5.90
C PRO A 92 15.31 19.18 5.71
N TYR A 93 16.09 18.70 6.70
CA TYR A 93 17.55 18.63 6.65
C TYR A 93 17.98 17.16 6.48
N PRO A 94 18.31 16.72 5.25
CA PRO A 94 19.30 15.66 5.15
C PRO A 94 20.55 16.18 5.90
N LEU A 95 21.21 15.30 6.63
CA LEU A 95 22.47 15.60 7.27
C LEU A 95 23.50 15.89 6.16
N ASP A 96 23.55 17.15 5.71
CA ASP A 96 24.59 17.72 4.84
C ASP A 96 25.65 18.39 5.71
#